data_AF-A0A8S9SPR9-F1
#
_entry.id   AF-A0A8S9SPR9-F1
#
_cell.length_a   1.000
_cell.length_b   1.000
_cell.length_c   1.000
_cell.angle_alpha   90.00
_cell.angle_beta   90.00
_cell.angle_gamma   90.00
#
_symmetry.space_group_name_H-M   'P 1'
#
loop_
_entity.id
_entity.type
_entity.pdbx_description
1 polymer ?
#
loop_
_entity_poly.entity_id
_entity_poly.type
_entity_poly.pdbx_seq_one_letter_code
_entity_poly.pdbx_strand_id
1 'polypeptide(L)'
;MPDSKDSVSKVARLLYTNSGVGVLALGANGVQRLWKWSRNEQNPTGKATASVTPQHWQPNSGLLMANDVPENPETAVPCIALSKNDSYVMSACGGKVSLFNMMTFKVMTTFMPPPPASTFLAFHPQDNNIIAIGMEDSSIHIYNVRVDE
;
A
#
# COMPACT_ATOMS: atom_id res chain seq x y z
N MET A 1 24.11 -18.92 -0.81
CA MET A 1 23.88 -17.45 -0.81
C MET A 1 22.79 -17.15 -1.81
N PRO A 2 21.79 -16.32 -1.46
CA PRO A 2 21.10 -15.60 -2.50
C PRO A 2 20.87 -14.15 -2.11
N ASP A 3 21.77 -13.28 -2.57
CA ASP A 3 21.34 -11.96 -3.03
C ASP A 3 20.66 -12.21 -4.38
N SER A 4 19.34 -12.44 -4.37
CA SER A 4 18.58 -12.33 -5.61
C SER A 4 18.68 -10.88 -6.04
N LYS A 5 19.10 -10.67 -7.29
CA LYS A 5 19.05 -9.39 -8.00
C LYS A 5 17.60 -8.94 -8.16
N ASP A 6 16.96 -8.58 -7.06
CA ASP A 6 15.86 -7.63 -7.11
C ASP A 6 16.49 -6.37 -7.68
N SER A 7 16.16 -6.06 -8.93
CA SER A 7 16.44 -4.73 -9.47
C SER A 7 16.08 -3.72 -8.39
N VAL A 8 17.06 -2.90 -7.97
CA VAL A 8 16.87 -1.94 -6.88
C VAL A 8 15.87 -0.90 -7.38
N SER A 9 14.58 -1.19 -7.19
CA SER A 9 13.49 -0.31 -7.56
C SER A 9 13.48 0.84 -6.57
N LYS A 10 13.46 2.07 -7.08
CA LYS A 10 13.32 3.27 -6.26
C LYS A 10 12.05 3.17 -5.41
N VAL A 11 12.14 3.58 -4.15
CA VAL A 11 10.97 3.73 -3.28
C VAL A 11 10.23 5.00 -3.72
N ALA A 12 8.99 4.85 -4.15
CA ALA A 12 8.17 5.96 -4.64
C ALA A 12 7.35 6.61 -3.52
N ARG A 13 6.84 5.83 -2.57
CA ARG A 13 6.07 6.31 -1.41
C ARG A 13 6.41 5.53 -0.15
N LEU A 14 6.32 6.20 1.00
CA LEU A 14 6.46 5.62 2.33
C LEU A 14 5.27 6.04 3.20
N LEU A 15 4.79 5.12 4.02
CA LEU A 15 3.70 5.36 4.95
C LEU A 15 3.94 4.60 6.26
N TYR A 16 3.79 5.26 7.40
CA TYR A 16 3.69 4.57 8.68
C TYR A 16 2.29 4.01 8.88
N THR A 17 2.17 2.88 9.58
CA THR A 17 0.86 2.42 10.05
C THR A 17 0.30 3.40 11.08
N ASN A 18 -1.03 3.55 11.16
CA ASN A 18 -1.67 4.48 12.10
C ASN A 18 -1.39 4.08 13.56
N SER A 19 -1.26 2.79 13.84
CA SER A 19 -0.80 2.24 15.12
C SER A 19 0.66 2.58 15.45
N GLY A 20 1.45 2.99 14.45
CA GLY A 20 2.86 3.31 14.58
C GLY A 20 3.78 2.11 14.73
N VAL A 21 3.32 0.88 14.44
CA VAL A 21 4.10 -0.36 14.61
C VAL A 21 4.78 -0.84 13.33
N GLY A 22 4.49 -0.22 12.19
CA GLY A 22 5.08 -0.60 10.92
C GLY A 22 5.25 0.55 9.94
N VAL A 23 6.03 0.28 8.90
CA VAL A 23 6.25 1.17 7.76
C VAL A 23 6.06 0.37 6.48
N LEU A 24 5.30 0.95 5.55
CA LEU A 24 4.98 0.41 4.25
C LEU A 24 5.69 1.24 3.18
N ALA A 25 6.39 0.59 2.26
CA ALA A 25 7.00 1.24 1.11
C ALA A 25 6.38 0.73 -0.18
N LEU A 26 5.99 1.64 -1.07
CA LEU A 26 5.61 1.33 -2.45
C LEU A 26 6.81 1.62 -3.35
N GLY A 27 7.31 0.59 -4.03
CA GLY A 27 8.32 0.72 -5.07
C GLY A 27 7.74 1.23 -6.39
N ALA A 28 8.57 1.88 -7.21
CA ALA A 28 8.22 2.27 -8.58
C ALA A 28 7.90 1.07 -9.49
N ASN A 29 8.34 -0.14 -9.12
CA ASN A 29 7.95 -1.41 -9.74
C ASN A 29 6.56 -1.93 -9.31
N GLY A 30 5.77 -1.13 -8.58
CA GLY A 30 4.43 -1.51 -8.13
C GLY A 30 4.38 -2.45 -6.92
N VAL A 31 5.53 -2.92 -6.42
CA VAL A 31 5.60 -3.84 -5.27
C VAL A 31 5.60 -3.06 -3.97
N GLN A 32 4.75 -3.48 -3.03
CA GLN A 32 4.70 -2.96 -1.68
C GLN A 32 5.40 -3.90 -0.69
N ARG A 33 6.20 -3.33 0.20
CA ARG A 33 6.91 -4.06 1.25
C ARG A 33 6.59 -3.47 2.61
N LEU A 34 6.34 -4.33 3.58
CA LEU A 34 5.98 -3.96 4.94
C LEU A 34 7.11 -4.34 5.89
N TRP A 35 7.52 -3.41 6.74
CA TRP A 35 8.40 -3.68 7.87
C TRP A 35 7.68 -3.36 9.17
N LYS A 36 7.92 -4.15 10.21
CA LYS A 36 7.30 -3.98 11.52
C LYS A 36 8.35 -3.92 12.61
N TRP A 37 8.10 -3.08 13.61
CA TRP A 37 8.82 -3.13 14.87
C TRP A 37 8.22 -4.22 15.74
N SER A 38 9.08 -5.06 16.30
CA SER A 38 8.67 -6.09 17.25
C SER A 38 8.73 -5.54 18.66
N ARG A 39 7.77 -5.95 19.50
CA ARG A 39 7.83 -5.69 20.93
C ARG A 39 8.87 -6.62 21.57
N ASN A 40 9.90 -6.05 22.17
CA ASN A 40 10.96 -6.78 22.88
C ASN A 40 11.55 -5.91 24.00
N GLU A 41 12.60 -6.39 24.68
CA GLU A 41 13.24 -5.65 25.77
C GLU A 41 13.80 -4.28 25.32
N GLN A 42 14.32 -4.20 24.09
CA GLN A 42 14.88 -2.98 23.51
C GLN A 42 13.80 -2.02 22.95
N ASN A 43 12.62 -2.55 22.62
CA ASN A 43 11.45 -1.79 22.20
C ASN A 43 10.19 -2.29 22.92
N PRO A 44 9.97 -1.88 24.18
CA PRO A 44 8.83 -2.35 24.97
C PRO A 44 7.46 -1.95 24.43
N THR A 45 7.41 -0.92 23.57
CA THR A 45 6.17 -0.43 22.96
C THR A 45 5.84 -1.11 21.62
N GLY A 46 6.84 -1.70 20.96
CA GLY A 46 6.71 -2.22 19.60
C GLY A 46 6.44 -1.15 18.53
N LYS A 47 6.59 0.14 18.86
CA LYS A 47 6.37 1.25 17.93
C LYS A 47 7.64 1.65 17.19
N ALA A 48 7.47 2.46 16.15
CA ALA A 48 8.52 3.04 15.35
C ALA A 48 9.54 3.80 16.22
N THR A 49 10.81 3.47 16.02
CA THR A 49 11.95 4.10 16.69
C THR A 49 13.18 4.02 15.80
N ALA A 50 14.10 4.99 15.95
CA ALA A 50 15.39 4.97 15.28
C ALA A 50 16.40 4.01 15.96
N SER A 51 16.16 3.62 17.22
CA SER A 51 17.09 2.80 18.01
C SER A 51 16.99 1.30 17.71
N VAL A 52 15.90 0.86 17.07
CA VAL A 52 15.66 -0.54 16.74
C VAL A 52 15.24 -0.65 15.28
N THR A 53 15.93 -1.49 14.52
CA THR A 53 15.64 -1.71 13.10
C THR A 53 14.33 -2.50 12.93
N PRO A 54 13.37 -2.04 12.12
CA PRO A 54 12.17 -2.81 11.83
C PRO A 54 12.50 -4.03 10.97
N GLN A 55 11.76 -5.12 11.15
CA GLN A 55 11.97 -6.38 10.44
C GLN A 55 11.02 -6.48 9.25
N HIS A 56 11.51 -6.98 8.12
CA HIS A 56 10.66 -7.24 6.96
C HIS A 56 9.59 -8.26 7.34
N TRP A 57 8.35 -7.93 7.04
CA TRP A 57 7.20 -8.75 7.38
C TRP A 57 6.48 -9.19 6.10
N GLN A 58 6.20 -10.48 6.01
CA GLN A 58 5.43 -11.08 4.94
C GLN A 58 4.56 -12.22 5.51
N PRO A 59 3.39 -12.51 4.92
CA PRO A 59 2.58 -13.63 5.34
C PRO A 59 3.25 -14.97 4.97
N ASN A 60 2.94 -16.02 5.74
CA ASN A 60 3.45 -17.37 5.48
C ASN A 60 3.03 -17.95 4.12
N SER A 61 2.00 -17.37 3.49
CA SER A 61 1.56 -17.74 2.14
C SER A 61 2.57 -17.39 1.05
N GLY A 62 3.55 -16.52 1.34
CA GLY A 62 4.51 -16.02 0.35
C GLY A 62 3.89 -15.07 -0.69
N LEU A 63 2.63 -14.67 -0.50
CA LEU A 63 2.01 -13.64 -1.34
C LEU A 63 2.72 -12.30 -1.18
N LEU A 64 2.71 -11.51 -2.24
CA LEU A 64 3.23 -10.14 -2.28
C LEU A 64 2.09 -9.16 -2.59
N MET A 65 2.16 -7.97 -2.00
CA MET A 65 1.28 -6.86 -2.39
C MET A 65 1.86 -6.20 -3.65
N ALA A 66 1.48 -6.68 -4.82
CA ALA A 66 1.93 -6.15 -6.11
C ALA A 66 0.78 -5.48 -6.86
N ASN A 67 1.03 -4.27 -7.36
CA ASN A 67 0.10 -3.55 -8.22
C ASN A 67 0.33 -3.91 -9.69
N ASP A 68 -0.72 -3.75 -10.50
CA ASP A 68 -0.57 -3.72 -11.96
C ASP A 68 0.24 -2.48 -12.35
N VAL A 69 1.32 -2.69 -13.10
CA VAL A 69 2.18 -1.63 -13.63
C VAL A 69 2.04 -1.64 -15.16
N PRO A 70 1.74 -0.49 -15.80
CA PRO A 70 1.63 -0.43 -17.26
C PRO A 70 3.01 -0.60 -17.93
N GLU A 71 3.00 -0.94 -19.23
CA GLU A 71 4.25 -1.12 -20.00
C GLU A 71 5.14 0.11 -20.03
N ASN A 72 4.55 1.32 -19.91
CA ASN A 72 5.28 2.59 -19.78
C ASN A 72 5.10 3.18 -18.37
N PRO A 73 5.89 2.76 -17.38
CA PRO A 73 5.74 3.19 -15.99
C PRO A 73 6.29 4.60 -15.71
N GLU A 74 6.99 5.24 -16.65
CA GLU A 74 7.66 6.53 -16.39
C GLU A 74 6.69 7.68 -16.11
N THR A 75 5.47 7.60 -16.65
CA THR A 75 4.41 8.60 -16.44
C THR A 75 3.45 8.22 -15.31
N ALA A 76 3.62 7.04 -14.70
CA ALA A 76 2.74 6.60 -13.63
C ALA A 76 2.99 7.42 -12.36
N VAL A 77 1.90 7.79 -11.68
CA VAL A 77 1.98 8.43 -10.35
C VAL A 77 1.64 7.38 -9.29
N PRO A 78 2.63 6.87 -8.54
CA PRO A 78 2.36 5.91 -7.48
C PRO A 78 1.61 6.60 -6.33
N CYS A 79 0.49 6.02 -5.95
CA CYS A 79 -0.34 6.48 -4.85
C CYS A 79 -0.63 5.32 -3.90
N ILE A 80 -0.72 5.65 -2.61
CA ILE A 80 -0.93 4.69 -1.53
C ILE A 80 -1.73 5.36 -0.42
N ALA A 81 -2.67 4.63 0.17
CA ALA A 81 -3.46 5.05 1.32
C ALA A 81 -3.69 3.85 2.23
N LEU A 82 -3.71 4.07 3.54
CA LEU A 82 -3.95 3.03 4.54
C LEU A 82 -5.26 3.29 5.26
N SER A 83 -6.03 2.22 5.49
CA SER A 83 -7.25 2.30 6.27
C SER A 83 -6.93 2.67 7.71
N LYS A 84 -7.86 3.37 8.39
CA LYS A 84 -7.65 3.86 9.78
C LYS A 84 -7.29 2.76 10.78
N ASN A 85 -7.74 1.53 10.52
CA ASN A 85 -7.51 0.36 11.36
C ASN A 85 -6.30 -0.48 10.93
N ASP A 86 -5.45 0.02 10.03
CA ASP A 86 -4.26 -0.64 9.48
C ASP A 86 -4.51 -2.00 8.82
N SER A 87 -5.77 -2.34 8.56
CA SER A 87 -6.16 -3.66 8.07
C SER A 87 -6.11 -3.77 6.54
N TYR A 88 -6.21 -2.63 5.86
CA TYR A 88 -6.21 -2.57 4.40
C TYR A 88 -5.30 -1.45 3.91
N VAL A 89 -4.64 -1.70 2.79
CA VAL A 89 -3.95 -0.66 2.02
C VAL A 89 -4.57 -0.61 0.64
N MET A 90 -4.80 0.59 0.15
CA MET A 90 -5.19 0.85 -1.23
C MET A 90 -4.02 1.49 -1.97
N SER A 91 -3.72 1.01 -3.17
CA SER A 91 -2.61 1.56 -3.96
C SER A 91 -2.84 1.42 -5.46
N ALA A 92 -2.11 2.22 -6.22
CA ALA A 92 -1.96 2.08 -7.66
C ALA A 92 -0.58 2.58 -8.10
N CYS A 93 -0.13 2.09 -9.26
CA CYS A 93 1.12 2.48 -9.90
C CYS A 93 0.89 2.69 -11.41
N GLY A 94 -0.11 3.51 -11.76
CA GLY A 94 -0.53 3.78 -13.14
C GLY A 94 -1.47 2.74 -13.74
N GLY A 95 -1.57 1.55 -13.15
CA GLY A 95 -2.57 0.54 -13.48
C GLY A 95 -3.85 0.66 -12.65
N LYS A 96 -4.49 -0.48 -12.40
CA LYS A 96 -5.70 -0.58 -11.57
C LYS A 96 -5.43 -0.15 -10.13
N VAL A 97 -6.45 0.43 -9.50
CA VAL A 97 -6.43 0.68 -8.06
C VAL A 97 -6.84 -0.60 -7.35
N SER A 98 -5.98 -1.09 -6.47
CA SER A 98 -6.17 -2.36 -5.77
C SER A 98 -6.25 -2.14 -4.26
N LEU A 99 -7.21 -2.80 -3.61
CA LEU A 99 -7.33 -2.87 -2.16
C LEU A 99 -6.74 -4.19 -1.68
N PHE A 100 -5.71 -4.12 -0.85
CA PHE A 100 -5.02 -5.29 -0.28
C PHE A 100 -5.35 -5.45 1.19
N ASN A 101 -5.46 -6.70 1.63
CA ASN A 101 -5.51 -7.06 3.04
C ASN A 101 -4.09 -7.09 3.63
N MET A 102 -3.83 -6.28 4.66
CA MET A 102 -2.50 -6.13 5.27
C MET A 102 -2.01 -7.36 6.04
N MET A 103 -2.89 -8.29 6.39
CA MET A 103 -2.56 -9.53 7.10
C MET A 103 -2.22 -10.69 6.16
N THR A 104 -2.82 -10.71 4.97
CA THR A 104 -2.71 -11.86 4.05
C THR A 104 -2.04 -11.49 2.72
N PHE A 105 -1.88 -10.19 2.45
CA PHE A 105 -1.45 -9.62 1.17
C PHE A 105 -2.35 -9.97 -0.01
N LYS A 106 -3.54 -10.53 0.24
CA LYS A 106 -4.53 -10.80 -0.81
C LYS A 106 -5.15 -9.50 -1.30
N VAL A 107 -5.34 -9.42 -2.62
CA VAL A 107 -6.22 -8.43 -3.24
C VAL A 107 -7.65 -8.76 -2.83
N MET A 108 -8.33 -7.79 -2.22
CA MET A 108 -9.72 -7.88 -1.82
C MET A 108 -10.66 -7.45 -2.95
N THR A 109 -10.31 -6.36 -3.62
CA THR A 109 -11.01 -5.86 -4.80
C THR A 109 -10.07 -5.02 -5.64
N THR A 110 -10.38 -4.91 -6.93
CA THR A 110 -9.73 -3.99 -7.85
C THR A 110 -10.79 -3.09 -8.44
N PHE A 111 -10.60 -1.79 -8.34
CA PHE A 111 -11.43 -0.82 -9.04
C PHE A 111 -10.97 -0.81 -10.49
N MET A 112 -11.93 -0.78 -11.43
CA MET A 112 -11.65 -0.89 -12.87
C MET A 112 -10.51 0.07 -13.25
N PRO A 113 -9.59 -0.34 -14.15
CA PRO A 113 -8.50 0.53 -14.59
C PRO A 113 -9.14 1.79 -15.15
N PRO A 114 -8.90 2.97 -14.57
CA PRO A 114 -9.49 4.15 -15.10
C PRO A 114 -8.54 4.72 -16.16
N PRO A 115 -8.98 4.89 -17.41
CA PRO A 115 -8.80 6.16 -18.08
C PRO A 115 -9.80 7.13 -17.41
N PRO A 116 -9.32 8.13 -16.66
CA PRO A 116 -7.93 8.61 -16.51
C PRO A 116 -7.16 7.95 -15.36
N ALA A 117 -5.83 7.97 -15.37
CA ALA A 117 -5.03 7.35 -14.32
C ALA A 117 -5.27 7.98 -12.94
N SER A 118 -5.22 7.16 -11.88
CA SER A 118 -5.29 7.67 -10.50
C SER A 118 -4.01 8.40 -10.12
N THR A 119 -4.15 9.56 -9.50
CA THR A 119 -3.04 10.40 -9.01
C THR A 119 -2.97 10.46 -7.48
N PHE A 120 -4.10 10.22 -6.80
CA PHE A 120 -4.16 10.24 -5.34
C PHE A 120 -5.24 9.32 -4.78
N LEU A 121 -5.05 8.87 -3.54
CA LEU A 121 -5.94 7.95 -2.85
C LEU A 121 -6.17 8.42 -1.41
N ALA A 122 -7.41 8.28 -0.92
CA ALA A 122 -7.74 8.56 0.47
C ALA A 122 -8.85 7.63 0.99
N PHE A 123 -8.73 7.26 2.27
CA PHE A 123 -9.83 6.68 3.05
C PHE A 123 -10.58 7.80 3.78
N HIS A 124 -11.89 7.70 3.87
CA HIS A 124 -12.68 8.63 4.68
C HIS A 124 -12.35 8.42 6.18
N PRO A 125 -12.09 9.49 6.94
CA PRO A 125 -11.54 9.38 8.29
C PRO A 125 -12.49 8.77 9.34
N GLN A 126 -13.80 8.75 9.05
CA GLN A 126 -14.82 8.17 9.94
C GLN A 126 -15.43 6.87 9.42
N ASP A 127 -15.24 6.54 8.14
CA ASP A 127 -15.83 5.36 7.53
C ASP A 127 -14.84 4.72 6.56
N ASN A 128 -14.22 3.61 6.97
CA ASN A 128 -13.23 2.91 6.15
C ASN A 128 -13.83 2.28 4.88
N ASN A 129 -15.16 2.23 4.74
CA ASN A 129 -15.79 1.74 3.51
C ASN A 129 -15.86 2.82 2.43
N ILE A 130 -15.71 4.10 2.79
CA ILE A 130 -15.73 5.19 1.83
C ILE A 130 -14.29 5.52 1.43
N ILE A 131 -14.04 5.48 0.13
CA ILE A 131 -12.75 5.83 -0.46
C ILE A 131 -12.93 6.94 -1.49
N ALA A 132 -11.90 7.77 -1.63
CA ALA A 132 -11.80 8.78 -2.67
C ALA A 132 -10.57 8.52 -3.54
N ILE A 133 -10.75 8.62 -4.85
CA ILE A 133 -9.72 8.44 -5.87
C ILE A 133 -9.65 9.72 -6.68
N GLY A 134 -8.51 10.41 -6.62
CA GLY A 134 -8.21 11.57 -7.46
C GLY A 134 -7.64 11.12 -8.79
N MET A 135 -8.10 11.73 -9.87
CA MET A 135 -7.82 11.31 -11.25
C MET A 135 -7.02 12.38 -12.01
N GLU A 136 -6.36 11.99 -13.09
CA GLU A 136 -5.57 12.91 -13.93
C GLU A 136 -6.42 13.95 -14.67
N ASP A 137 -7.69 13.65 -14.98
CA ASP A 137 -8.63 14.57 -15.63
C ASP A 137 -9.25 15.60 -14.67
N SER A 138 -8.70 15.75 -13.46
CA SER A 138 -9.20 16.61 -12.39
C SER A 138 -10.52 16.15 -11.73
N SER A 139 -11.01 14.95 -12.03
CA SER A 139 -12.15 14.36 -11.32
C SER A 139 -11.73 13.72 -9.98
N ILE A 140 -12.71 13.57 -9.08
CA ILE A 140 -12.60 12.81 -7.83
C ILE A 140 -13.74 11.82 -7.80
N HIS A 141 -13.43 10.53 -7.81
CA HIS A 141 -14.41 9.47 -7.64
C HIS A 141 -14.53 9.08 -6.17
N ILE A 142 -15.76 8.91 -5.68
CA ILE A 142 -16.04 8.46 -4.33
C ILE A 142 -16.75 7.12 -4.42
N TYR A 143 -16.18 6.08 -3.80
CA TYR A 143 -16.76 4.74 -3.77
C TYR A 143 -17.13 4.34 -2.35
N ASN A 144 -18.19 3.56 -2.21
CA ASN A 144 -18.49 2.81 -1.00
C ASN A 144 -18.24 1.32 -1.27
N VAL A 145 -17.19 0.77 -0.68
CA VAL A 145 -16.69 -0.59 -0.94
C VAL A 145 -17.68 -1.69 -0.52
N ARG A 146 -18.71 -1.37 0.27
CA ARG A 146 -19.75 -2.34 0.67
C ARG A 146 -20.90 -2.51 -0.33
N VAL A 147 -20.99 -1.70 -1.39
CA VAL A 147 -22.23 -1.59 -2.19
C VAL A 147 -22.23 -2.43 -3.47
N ASP A 148 -21.10 -3.06 -3.84
CA ASP A 148 -21.02 -3.94 -5.01
C ASP A 148 -21.08 -5.43 -4.59
N GLU A 149 -22.22 -5.85 -4.03
CA GLU A 149 -22.73 -7.23 -4.10
C GLU A 149 -23.92 -7.30 -5.07
#